data_AF-A0A843HU77-F1
#
_entry.id   AF-A0A843HU77-F1
#
_cell.length_a   1.000
_cell.length_b   1.000
_cell.length_c   1.000
_cell.angle_alpha   90.00
_cell.angle_beta   90.00
_cell.angle_gamma   90.00
#
_symmetry.space_group_name_H-M   'P 1'
#
loop_
_entity.id
_entity.type
_entity.pdbx_description
1 polymer ?
#
loop_
_entity_poly.entity_id
_entity_poly.type
_entity_poly.pdbx_seq_one_letter_code
_entity_poly.pdbx_strand_id
1 'polypeptide(L)'
;MYKVTWTSSKAIYAVWGAIFSFTQNIHSAMIGLLLCIAIDTITGFIAAPYRGQIRESAKLSRVVMKIITYFVAAITLHVAEMMVLPTYVAGTIELSRMAFTVFCALEIYSIIENLRDITKLKAFDILTMNFKKKVEESTGLEIPKQKRGK
;
A
#
# COMPACT_ATOMS: atom_id res chain seq x y z
N MET A 1 23.29 15.10 33.03
CA MET A 1 23.54 14.33 31.80
C MET A 1 22.88 12.96 31.96
N TYR A 2 21.64 12.76 31.46
CA TYR A 2 20.91 11.50 31.62
C TYR A 2 21.49 10.45 30.65
N LYS A 3 22.18 9.43 31.19
CA LYS A 3 22.55 8.25 30.42
C LYS A 3 21.29 7.44 30.15
N VAL A 4 20.72 7.59 28.95
CA VAL A 4 19.61 6.76 28.49
C VAL A 4 20.16 5.35 28.24
N THR A 5 20.07 4.48 29.25
CA THR A 5 20.41 3.06 29.12
C THR A 5 19.25 2.34 28.44
N TRP A 6 19.25 2.37 27.11
CA TRP A 6 18.42 1.49 26.29
C TRP A 6 18.92 0.05 26.49
N THR A 7 18.36 -0.65 27.48
CA THR A 7 18.53 -2.10 27.55
C THR A 7 17.72 -2.71 26.42
N SER A 8 18.30 -3.65 25.68
CA SER A 8 17.68 -4.30 24.50
C SER A 8 16.27 -4.84 24.82
N SER A 9 16.03 -5.23 26.07
CA SER A 9 14.73 -5.63 26.60
C SER A 9 13.64 -4.55 26.46
N LYS A 10 13.93 -3.29 26.77
CA LYS A 10 12.94 -2.20 26.74
C LYS A 10 12.52 -1.85 25.31
N ALA A 11 13.45 -1.92 24.36
CA ALA A 11 13.15 -1.73 22.94
C ALA A 11 12.22 -2.84 22.41
N ILE A 12 12.47 -4.09 22.79
CA ILE A 12 11.62 -5.23 22.43
C ILE A 12 10.19 -5.05 22.97
N TYR A 13 10.04 -4.71 24.25
CA TYR A 13 8.72 -4.47 24.84
C TYR A 13 7.98 -3.28 24.20
N ALA A 14 8.70 -2.21 23.84
CA ALA A 14 8.12 -1.07 23.15
C ALA A 14 7.59 -1.43 21.75
N VAL A 15 8.35 -2.22 20.98
CA VAL A 15 7.92 -2.70 19.66
C VAL A 15 6.70 -3.60 19.78
N TRP A 16 6.70 -4.56 20.71
CA TRP A 16 5.55 -5.43 20.95
C TRP A 16 4.31 -4.66 21.41
N GLY A 17 4.49 -3.67 22.31
CA GLY A 17 3.41 -2.80 22.76
C GLY A 17 2.80 -1.97 21.63
N ALA A 18 3.63 -1.44 20.72
CA ALA A 18 3.17 -0.70 19.54
C ALA A 18 2.34 -1.60 18.59
N ILE A 19 2.82 -2.82 18.33
CA ILE A 19 2.10 -3.81 17.50
C ILE A 19 0.76 -4.17 18.13
N PHE A 20 0.71 -4.43 19.45
CA PHE A 20 -0.52 -4.81 20.12
C PHE A 20 -1.54 -3.67 20.19
N SER A 21 -1.09 -2.43 20.41
CA SER A 21 -1.94 -1.24 20.37
C SER A 21 -2.53 -1.00 18.97
N PHE A 22 -1.72 -1.20 17.93
CA PHE A 22 -2.12 -1.04 16.54
C PHE A 22 -3.22 -2.04 16.13
N THR A 23 -3.09 -3.32 16.50
CA THR A 23 -4.04 -4.36 16.09
C THR A 23 -5.42 -4.20 16.71
N GLN A 24 -5.54 -3.63 17.92
CA GLN A 24 -6.83 -3.41 18.59
C GLN A 24 -7.69 -2.33 17.90
N ASN A 25 -7.08 -1.27 17.36
CA ASN A 25 -7.81 -0.10 16.86
C ASN A 25 -8.11 -0.14 15.34
N ILE A 26 -7.41 -1.01 14.59
CA ILE A 26 -7.38 -0.93 13.11
C ILE A 26 -7.71 -2.29 12.44
N HIS A 27 -8.33 -3.20 13.19
CA HIS A 27 -8.57 -4.56 12.73
C HIS A 27 -9.37 -4.64 11.40
N SER A 28 -10.39 -3.81 11.23
CA SER A 28 -11.22 -3.77 10.01
C SER A 28 -10.45 -3.28 8.77
N ALA A 29 -9.67 -2.21 8.90
CA ALA A 29 -8.89 -1.66 7.78
C ALA A 29 -7.74 -2.60 7.39
N MET A 30 -7.13 -3.28 8.36
CA MET A 30 -6.11 -4.30 8.12
C MET A 30 -6.68 -5.49 7.33
N ILE A 31 -7.85 -6.01 7.72
CA ILE A 31 -8.53 -7.08 6.99
C ILE A 31 -8.88 -6.62 5.56
N GLY A 32 -9.39 -5.40 5.41
CA GLY A 32 -9.70 -4.83 4.10
C GLY A 32 -8.49 -4.76 3.17
N LEU A 33 -7.33 -4.31 3.69
CA LEU A 33 -6.09 -4.27 2.91
C LEU A 33 -5.60 -5.67 2.53
N LEU A 34 -5.62 -6.63 3.45
CA LEU A 34 -5.24 -8.01 3.16
C LEU A 34 -6.14 -8.63 2.08
N LEU A 35 -7.44 -8.35 2.12
CA LEU A 35 -8.37 -8.76 1.06
C LEU A 35 -8.03 -8.11 -0.27
N CYS A 36 -7.71 -6.81 -0.31
CA CYS A 36 -7.29 -6.12 -1.53
C CYS A 36 -6.02 -6.74 -2.13
N ILE A 37 -5.00 -7.02 -1.31
CA ILE A 37 -3.76 -7.67 -1.75
C ILE A 37 -4.04 -9.08 -2.27
N ALA A 38 -4.93 -9.84 -1.62
CA ALA A 38 -5.31 -11.18 -2.07
C ALA A 38 -6.00 -11.12 -3.44
N ILE A 39 -6.95 -10.20 -3.63
CA ILE A 39 -7.65 -10.00 -4.90
C ILE A 39 -6.67 -9.52 -5.99
N ASP A 40 -5.75 -8.60 -5.68
CA ASP A 40 -4.70 -8.16 -6.61
C ASP A 40 -3.82 -9.34 -7.05
N THR A 41 -3.42 -10.19 -6.10
CA THR A 41 -2.61 -11.36 -6.40
C THR A 41 -3.35 -12.36 -7.30
N ILE A 42 -4.62 -12.63 -7.01
CA ILE A 42 -5.47 -13.52 -7.83
C ILE A 42 -5.66 -12.92 -9.23
N THR A 43 -6.02 -11.64 -9.34
CA THR A 43 -6.24 -10.98 -10.64
C THR A 43 -4.96 -10.89 -11.46
N GLY A 44 -3.82 -10.62 -10.82
CA GLY A 44 -2.50 -10.61 -11.47
C GLY A 44 -2.08 -12.01 -11.95
N PHE A 45 -2.43 -13.06 -11.22
CA PHE A 45 -2.20 -14.45 -11.62
C PHE A 45 -3.07 -14.87 -12.82
N ILE A 46 -4.32 -14.41 -12.87
CA ILE A 46 -5.24 -14.63 -13.99
C ILE A 46 -4.81 -13.81 -15.21
N ALA A 47 -4.33 -12.57 -15.03
CA ALA A 47 -3.87 -11.70 -16.12
C ALA A 47 -2.54 -12.15 -16.75
N ALA A 48 -1.68 -12.86 -16.01
CA ALA A 48 -0.37 -13.31 -16.47
C ALA A 48 -0.38 -14.06 -17.84
N PRO A 49 -1.26 -15.06 -18.09
CA PRO A 49 -1.35 -15.71 -19.40
C PRO A 49 -1.81 -14.76 -20.52
N TYR A 50 -2.66 -13.78 -20.24
CA TYR A 50 -3.08 -12.77 -21.23
C TYR A 50 -1.94 -11.83 -21.64
N ARG A 51 -0.91 -11.68 -20.79
CA ARG A 51 0.31 -10.91 -21.04
C ARG A 51 1.48 -11.75 -21.59
N GLY A 52 1.29 -13.05 -21.83
CA GLY A 52 2.37 -13.95 -22.25
C GLY A 52 3.48 -14.17 -21.22
N GLN A 53 3.25 -13.83 -19.94
CA GLN A 53 4.28 -13.89 -18.89
C GLN A 53 4.29 -15.26 -18.19
N ILE A 54 5.50 -15.78 -17.95
CA ILE A 54 5.71 -17.00 -17.15
C ILE A 54 5.39 -16.71 -15.67
N ARG A 55 4.77 -17.68 -14.99
CA ARG A 55 4.44 -17.62 -13.56
C ARG A 55 5.69 -17.90 -12.74
N GLU A 56 6.40 -16.84 -12.33
CA GLU A 56 7.64 -16.95 -11.56
C GLU A 56 7.46 -16.66 -10.07
N SER A 57 8.32 -17.26 -9.24
CA SER A 57 8.40 -17.05 -7.78
C SER A 57 8.69 -15.59 -7.39
N ALA A 58 9.30 -14.81 -8.29
CA ALA A 58 9.54 -13.37 -8.11
C ALA A 58 8.24 -12.53 -8.02
N LYS A 59 7.08 -13.08 -8.38
CA LYS A 59 5.78 -12.44 -8.14
C LYS A 59 5.34 -12.60 -6.68
N LEU A 60 5.62 -13.74 -6.06
CA LEU A 60 5.27 -13.99 -4.65
C LEU A 60 6.10 -13.12 -3.70
N SER A 61 7.40 -12.98 -3.95
CA SER A 61 8.27 -12.11 -3.15
C SER A 61 7.80 -10.65 -3.16
N ARG A 62 7.26 -10.17 -4.29
CA ARG A 62 6.67 -8.83 -4.37
C ARG A 62 5.42 -8.68 -3.50
N VAL A 63 4.56 -9.69 -3.45
CA VAL A 63 3.38 -9.67 -2.55
C VAL A 63 3.83 -9.61 -1.09
N VAL A 64 4.81 -10.43 -0.71
CA VAL A 64 5.39 -10.40 0.64
C VAL A 64 5.97 -9.03 0.96
N MET A 65 6.73 -8.44 0.04
CA MET A 65 7.29 -7.09 0.22
C MET A 65 6.22 -6.01 0.33
N LYS A 66 5.12 -6.09 -0.42
CA LYS A 66 3.96 -5.18 -0.26
C LYS A 66 3.39 -5.27 1.15
N ILE A 67 3.12 -6.49 1.64
CA ILE A 67 2.60 -6.72 2.99
C ILE A 67 3.55 -6.11 4.02
N ILE A 68 4.84 -6.45 3.99
CA ILE A 68 5.81 -5.92 4.94
C ILE A 68 5.86 -4.39 4.89
N THR A 69 5.94 -3.81 3.69
CA THR A 69 6.05 -2.35 3.51
C THR A 69 4.82 -1.62 4.05
N TYR A 70 3.61 -2.09 3.73
CA TYR A 70 2.38 -1.46 4.20
C TYR A 70 2.21 -1.57 5.72
N PHE A 71 2.52 -2.73 6.31
CA PHE A 71 2.46 -2.90 7.75
C PHE A 71 3.50 -2.04 8.47
N VAL A 72 4.75 -1.99 7.99
CA VAL A 72 5.79 -1.13 8.57
C VAL A 72 5.39 0.34 8.48
N ALA A 73 4.90 0.80 7.32
CA ALA A 73 4.44 2.17 7.15
C ALA A 73 3.26 2.52 8.08
N ALA A 74 2.25 1.64 8.17
CA ALA A 74 1.09 1.86 9.02
C ALA A 74 1.45 1.86 10.52
N ILE A 75 2.33 0.97 10.97
CA ILE A 75 2.84 0.96 12.35
C ILE A 75 3.66 2.22 12.63
N THR A 76 4.50 2.66 11.70
CA THR A 76 5.30 3.89 11.86
C THR A 76 4.40 5.11 12.03
N LEU A 77 3.34 5.21 11.21
CA LEU A 77 2.35 6.27 11.34
C LEU A 77 1.56 6.19 12.65
N HIS A 78 1.17 4.99 13.09
CA HIS A 78 0.51 4.79 14.38
C HIS A 78 1.39 5.20 15.57
N VAL A 79 2.68 4.89 15.52
CA VAL A 79 3.63 5.36 16.54
C VAL A 79 3.77 6.88 16.49
N ALA A 80 3.81 7.48 15.31
CA ALA A 80 3.85 8.94 15.15
C ALA A 80 2.57 9.61 15.71
N GLU A 81 1.40 9.02 15.49
CA GLU A 81 0.13 9.44 16.10
C GLU A 81 0.19 9.41 17.62
N MET A 82 0.73 8.33 18.19
CA MET A 82 0.79 8.14 19.64
C MET A 82 1.85 9.00 20.34
N MET A 83 2.95 9.33 19.65
CA MET A 83 4.09 10.03 20.27
C MET A 83 4.20 11.51 19.93
N VAL A 84 3.76 11.94 18.75
CA VAL A 84 4.01 13.31 18.25
C VAL A 84 2.73 14.14 18.26
N LEU A 85 1.62 13.54 17.84
CA LEU A 85 0.32 14.19 17.67
C LEU A 85 -0.54 14.39 18.93
N PRO A 86 -0.32 13.74 20.11
CA PRO A 86 -1.14 14.05 21.30
C PRO A 86 -1.03 15.53 21.71
N THR A 87 0.08 16.19 21.34
CA THR A 87 0.39 17.57 21.70
C THR A 87 -0.28 18.63 20.82
N TYR A 88 -0.80 18.26 19.64
CA TYR A 88 -1.32 19.24 18.66
C TYR A 88 -2.74 18.96 18.16
N VAL A 89 -3.16 17.69 18.08
CA VAL A 89 -4.42 17.29 17.45
C VAL A 89 -4.90 15.99 18.10
N ALA A 90 -5.22 16.02 19.40
CA ALA A 90 -5.68 14.84 20.10
C ALA A 90 -7.06 14.39 19.57
N GLY A 91 -7.08 13.28 18.83
CA GLY A 91 -8.29 12.50 18.55
C GLY A 91 -9.06 12.79 17.26
N THR A 92 -8.55 13.60 16.33
CA THR A 92 -9.27 13.90 15.07
C THR A 92 -8.61 13.36 13.80
N ILE A 93 -7.32 13.04 13.81
CA ILE A 93 -6.62 12.53 12.61
C ILE A 93 -6.04 11.15 12.89
N GLU A 94 -6.62 10.14 12.24
CA GLU A 94 -6.14 8.76 12.20
C GLU A 94 -5.31 8.52 10.91
N LEU A 95 -4.12 9.14 10.83
CA LEU A 95 -3.06 8.87 9.84
C LEU A 95 -2.86 7.39 9.52
N SER A 96 -2.87 6.50 10.51
CA SER A 96 -2.71 5.07 10.33
C SER A 96 -3.87 4.49 9.52
N ARG A 97 -5.12 4.90 9.80
CA ARG A 97 -6.29 4.52 8.98
C ARG A 97 -6.26 5.17 7.59
N MET A 98 -5.85 6.44 7.48
CA MET A 98 -5.68 7.11 6.19
C MET A 98 -4.66 6.38 5.31
N ALA A 99 -3.55 5.91 5.89
CA ALA A 99 -2.57 5.12 5.17
C ALA A 99 -3.15 3.82 4.63
N PHE A 100 -3.94 3.10 5.42
CA PHE A 100 -4.66 1.91 4.94
C PHE A 100 -5.60 2.24 3.78
N THR A 101 -6.32 3.36 3.83
CA THR A 101 -7.17 3.80 2.71
C THR A 101 -6.34 4.05 1.45
N VAL A 102 -5.20 4.72 1.56
CA VAL A 102 -4.29 4.97 0.44
C VAL A 102 -3.74 3.65 -0.11
N PHE A 103 -3.29 2.74 0.74
CA PHE A 103 -2.79 1.42 0.31
C PHE A 103 -3.87 0.60 -0.38
N CYS A 104 -5.10 0.58 0.14
CA CYS A 104 -6.23 -0.05 -0.52
C CYS A 104 -6.50 0.57 -1.89
N ALA A 105 -6.44 1.90 -2.02
CA ALA A 105 -6.63 2.57 -3.31
C ALA A 105 -5.56 2.17 -4.34
N LEU A 106 -4.30 2.01 -3.92
CA LEU A 106 -3.22 1.51 -4.77
C LEU A 106 -3.46 0.07 -5.23
N GLU A 107 -3.92 -0.81 -4.33
CA GLU A 107 -4.25 -2.20 -4.69
C GLU A 107 -5.48 -2.28 -5.61
N ILE A 108 -6.52 -1.47 -5.37
CA ILE A 108 -7.67 -1.37 -6.27
C ILE A 108 -7.24 -0.91 -7.67
N TYR A 109 -6.34 0.07 -7.76
CA TYR A 109 -5.80 0.50 -9.04
C TYR A 109 -5.06 -0.65 -9.77
N SER A 110 -4.24 -1.42 -9.05
CA SER A 110 -3.55 -2.60 -9.58
C SER A 110 -4.53 -3.69 -10.05
N ILE A 111 -5.60 -3.96 -9.29
CA ILE A 111 -6.67 -4.87 -9.67
C ILE A 111 -7.33 -4.43 -10.98
N ILE A 112 -7.66 -3.14 -11.10
CA ILE A 112 -8.27 -2.57 -12.31
C ILE A 112 -7.34 -2.76 -13.52
N GLU A 113 -6.04 -2.54 -13.34
CA GLU A 113 -5.05 -2.76 -14.41
C GLU A 113 -5.01 -4.23 -14.86
N ASN A 114 -5.03 -5.18 -13.91
CA ASN A 114 -5.07 -6.61 -14.22
C ASN A 114 -6.37 -7.00 -14.93
N LEU A 115 -7.51 -6.46 -14.50
CA LEU A 115 -8.81 -6.69 -15.12
C LEU A 115 -8.89 -6.12 -16.54
N ARG A 116 -8.26 -4.98 -16.82
CA ARG A 116 -8.17 -4.41 -18.18
C ARG A 116 -7.54 -5.40 -19.15
N ASP A 117 -6.46 -6.05 -18.73
CA ASP A 117 -5.73 -6.96 -19.61
C ASP A 117 -6.48 -8.28 -19.84
N ILE A 118 -7.33 -8.69 -18.90
CA ILE A 118 -8.23 -9.84 -19.04
C ILE A 118 -9.42 -9.50 -19.96
N THR A 119 -10.08 -8.36 -19.74
CA THR A 119 -11.35 -8.03 -20.38
C THR A 119 -11.23 -7.27 -21.70
N LYS A 120 -10.06 -6.70 -22.02
CA LYS A 120 -9.82 -5.85 -23.22
C LYS A 120 -10.84 -4.70 -23.38
N LEU A 121 -11.50 -4.28 -22.30
CA LEU A 121 -12.52 -3.22 -22.34
C LEU A 121 -11.87 -1.85 -22.59
N LYS A 122 -12.08 -1.30 -23.80
CA LYS A 122 -11.56 0.00 -24.26
C LYS A 122 -12.01 1.22 -23.43
N ALA A 123 -13.09 1.10 -22.64
CA ALA A 123 -13.62 2.19 -21.84
C ALA A 123 -12.62 2.71 -20.78
N PHE A 124 -11.74 1.85 -20.28
CA PHE A 124 -10.75 2.21 -19.26
C PHE A 124 -9.48 2.88 -19.83
N ASP A 125 -9.18 2.68 -21.10
CA ASP A 125 -8.09 3.40 -21.78
C ASP A 125 -8.41 4.90 -21.88
N ILE A 126 -9.69 5.25 -22.02
CA ILE A 126 -10.16 6.65 -22.06
C ILE A 126 -10.00 7.32 -20.69
N LEU A 127 -10.36 6.62 -19.60
CA LEU A 127 -10.25 7.17 -18.24
C LEU A 127 -8.78 7.40 -17.84
N THR A 128 -7.91 6.43 -18.15
CA THR A 128 -6.47 6.53 -17.85
C THR A 128 -5.75 7.56 -18.74
N MET A 129 -6.14 7.73 -20.01
CA MET A 129 -5.64 8.82 -20.85
C MET A 129 -6.02 10.19 -20.30
N ASN A 130 -7.26 10.36 -19.83
CA ASN A 130 -7.72 11.64 -19.28
C ASN A 130 -6.98 12.02 -17.99
N PHE A 131 -6.74 11.06 -17.09
CA PHE A 131 -5.93 11.30 -15.90
C PHE A 131 -4.48 11.61 -16.23
N LYS A 132 -3.87 10.84 -17.14
CA LYS A 132 -2.48 11.05 -17.54
C LYS A 132 -2.27 12.43 -18.16
N LYS A 133 -3.15 12.82 -19.08
CA LYS A 133 -3.13 14.15 -19.71
C LYS A 133 -3.27 15.27 -18.69
N LYS A 134 -4.17 15.11 -17.71
CA LYS A 134 -4.39 16.11 -16.66
C LYS A 134 -3.20 16.25 -15.71
N VAL A 135 -2.48 15.16 -15.42
CA VAL A 135 -1.24 15.18 -14.64
C VAL A 135 -0.11 15.83 -15.43
N GLU A 136 0.04 15.50 -16.71
CA GLU A 136 1.05 16.13 -17.60
C GLU A 136 0.79 17.64 -17.76
N GLU A 137 -0.46 18.06 -17.93
CA GLU A 137 -0.86 19.48 -17.97
C GLU A 137 -0.60 20.21 -16.64
N SER A 138 -0.78 19.54 -15.50
CA SER A 138 -0.61 20.16 -14.17
C SER A 138 0.85 20.20 -13.69
N THR A 139 1.70 19.29 -14.20
CA THR A 139 3.09 19.14 -13.73
C THR A 139 4.13 19.58 -14.76
N GLY A 140 3.76 19.72 -16.03
CA GLY A 140 4.68 20.06 -17.13
C GLY A 140 5.71 18.97 -17.43
N LEU A 141 5.57 17.77 -16.83
CA LEU A 141 6.48 16.66 -16.98
C LEU A 141 5.87 15.62 -17.91
N GLU A 142 6.55 15.31 -19.02
CA GLU A 142 6.16 14.18 -19.88
C GLU A 142 6.38 12.86 -19.13
N ILE A 143 5.31 12.09 -18.93
CA ILE A 143 5.43 10.80 -18.23
C ILE A 143 5.96 9.77 -19.24
N PRO A 144 7.18 9.24 -19.04
CA PRO A 144 7.84 8.38 -20.01
C PRO A 144 6.96 7.17 -20.32
N LYS A 145 6.77 6.89 -21.61
CA LYS A 145 6.04 5.70 -22.07
C LYS A 145 6.77 4.46 -21.56
N GLN A 146 6.20 3.80 -20.56
CA GLN A 146 6.70 2.52 -20.07
C GLN A 146 6.65 1.54 -21.24
N LYS A 147 7.84 1.15 -21.76
CA LYS A 147 7.95 0.15 -22.83
C LYS A 147 7.35 -1.14 -22.28
N ARG A 148 6.13 -1.48 -22.73
CA ARG A 148 5.58 -2.83 -22.58
C ARG A 148 6.55 -3.76 -23.32
N GLY A 149 7.33 -4.53 -22.56
CA GLY A 149 8.18 -5.58 -23.10
C GLY A 149 7.34 -6.49 -23.97
N LYS A 150 7.77 -6.67 -25.22
CA LYS A 150 7.23 -7.67 -26.13
C LYS A 150 7.55 -9.06 -25.61
#